data_AF-A0A382U6Y4-F1
#
_entry.id   AF-A0A382U6Y4-F1
#
_cell.length_a   1.000
_cell.length_b   1.000
_cell.length_c   1.000
_cell.angle_alpha   90.00
_cell.angle_beta   90.00
_cell.angle_gamma   90.00
#
_symmetry.space_group_name_H-M   'P 1'
#
loop_
_entity.id
_entity.type
_entity.pdbx_description
1 polymer ?
#
loop_
_entity_poly.entity_id
_entity_poly.type
_entity_poly.pdbx_seq_one_letter_code
_entity_poly.pdbx_strand_id
1 'polypeptide(L)'
;MYCRIRLQETNYQEYHNYRILDSSSFEKCFEIYREYVLYKGFEDTVPIFREEFELPHTDIIGYYDGNELVAFTLAYRFKSVNSVWADQFAWNYKNKKLSLGHKANKSEIALYKRLGYDYYYLGESSDYKSKLDGYEISDFFKTWQTT
;
A
#
# COMPACT_ATOMS: atom_id res chain seq x y z
N MET A 1 12.09 -5.78 -12.32
CA MET A 1 10.78 -6.02 -12.98
C MET A 1 9.69 -5.52 -12.04
N TYR A 2 8.57 -5.03 -12.55
CA TYR A 2 7.43 -4.63 -11.71
C TYR A 2 6.48 -5.82 -11.51
N CYS A 3 5.76 -5.83 -10.39
CA CYS A 3 4.79 -6.88 -10.07
C CYS A 3 3.44 -6.31 -9.67
N ARG A 4 2.40 -7.14 -9.85
CA ARG A 4 1.03 -6.83 -9.46
C ARG A 4 0.32 -8.08 -8.98
N ILE A 5 -0.81 -7.87 -8.32
CA ILE A 5 -1.67 -8.92 -7.79
C ILE A 5 -2.97 -8.94 -8.59
N ARG A 6 -3.35 -10.10 -9.14
CA ARG A 6 -4.69 -10.36 -9.69
C ARG A 6 -5.67 -10.51 -8.54
N LEU A 7 -6.42 -9.44 -8.26
CA LEU A 7 -7.23 -9.33 -7.04
C LEU A 7 -8.28 -10.44 -6.92
N GLN A 8 -8.87 -10.85 -8.05
CA GLN A 8 -9.89 -11.92 -8.08
C GLN A 8 -9.37 -13.30 -7.68
N GLU A 9 -8.06 -13.53 -7.80
CA GLU A 9 -7.40 -14.81 -7.44
C GLU A 9 -6.95 -14.87 -5.98
N THR A 10 -7.30 -13.88 -5.17
CA THR A 10 -6.92 -13.80 -3.76
C THR A 10 -8.09 -14.06 -2.83
N ASN A 11 -7.82 -14.46 -1.59
CA ASN A 11 -8.85 -14.60 -0.55
C ASN A 11 -8.39 -14.03 0.81
N TYR A 12 -7.66 -12.92 0.77
CA TYR A 12 -7.22 -12.23 1.98
C TYR A 12 -8.39 -11.51 2.67
N GLN A 13 -8.17 -11.17 3.93
CA GLN A 13 -9.10 -10.40 4.75
C GLN A 13 -8.47 -9.05 5.11
N GLU A 14 -9.32 -8.03 5.18
CA GLU A 14 -8.92 -6.71 5.63
C GLU A 14 -8.43 -6.77 7.08
N TYR A 15 -7.43 -5.95 7.40
CA TYR A 15 -6.95 -5.81 8.76
C TYR A 15 -8.07 -5.27 9.65
N HIS A 16 -8.23 -5.78 10.86
CA HIS A 16 -9.37 -5.40 11.70
C HIS A 16 -9.36 -3.93 12.16
N ASN A 17 -8.18 -3.28 12.19
CA ASN A 17 -8.03 -1.93 12.72
C ASN A 17 -7.29 -1.00 11.75
N TYR A 18 -7.88 -0.79 10.57
CA TYR A 18 -7.45 0.24 9.62
C TYR A 18 -8.57 1.28 9.42
N ARG A 19 -8.20 2.46 8.92
CA ARG A 19 -9.13 3.53 8.51
C ARG A 19 -8.63 4.21 7.25
N ILE A 20 -9.54 4.69 6.42
CA ILE A 20 -9.20 5.67 5.38
C ILE A 20 -9.09 7.04 6.05
N LEU A 21 -7.94 7.70 5.86
CA LEU A 21 -7.64 9.01 6.41
C LEU A 21 -7.92 10.11 5.37
N ASP A 22 -7.96 11.35 5.83
CA ASP A 22 -8.06 12.54 4.99
C ASP A 22 -6.76 13.37 5.04
N SER A 23 -6.70 14.45 4.27
CA SER A 23 -5.48 15.26 4.13
C SER A 23 -4.98 15.90 5.43
N SER A 24 -5.83 16.01 6.46
CA SER A 24 -5.41 16.50 7.78
C SER A 24 -4.44 15.55 8.49
N SER A 25 -4.34 14.29 8.05
CA SER A 25 -3.44 13.31 8.65
C SER A 25 -1.98 13.45 8.23
N PHE A 26 -1.65 14.38 7.32
CA PHE A 26 -0.30 14.53 6.76
C PHE A 26 0.79 14.60 7.84
N GLU A 27 0.65 15.50 8.83
CA GLU A 27 1.69 15.68 9.86
C GLU A 27 1.98 14.38 10.61
N LYS A 28 0.92 13.62 10.93
CA LYS A 28 1.07 12.37 11.66
C LYS A 28 1.71 11.27 10.80
N CYS A 29 1.33 11.19 9.53
CA CYS A 29 1.96 10.27 8.58
C CYS A 29 3.42 10.64 8.34
N PHE A 30 3.76 11.93 8.27
CA PHE A 30 5.12 12.41 8.12
C PHE A 30 6.01 12.03 9.32
N GLU A 31 5.51 12.14 10.55
CA GLU A 31 6.21 11.63 11.73
C GLU A 31 6.48 10.12 11.65
N ILE A 32 5.46 9.33 11.27
CA ILE A 32 5.59 7.87 11.12
C ILE A 32 6.60 7.53 10.02
N TYR A 33 6.60 8.27 8.92
CA TYR A 33 7.54 8.10 7.83
C TYR A 33 8.98 8.37 8.29
N ARG A 34 9.21 9.45 9.05
CA ARG A 34 10.52 9.74 9.65
C ARG A 34 10.99 8.61 10.58
N GLU A 35 10.11 8.13 11.46
CA GLU A 35 10.42 6.99 12.34
C GLU A 35 10.76 5.73 11.54
N TYR A 36 10.02 5.45 10.47
CA TYR A 36 10.26 4.33 9.57
C TYR A 36 11.63 4.41 8.87
N VAL A 37 11.96 5.57 8.27
CA VAL A 37 13.24 5.81 7.59
C VAL A 37 14.41 5.62 8.55
N LEU A 38 14.34 6.21 9.75
CA LEU A 38 15.36 6.07 10.79
C LEU A 38 15.52 4.61 11.23
N TYR A 39 14.41 3.90 11.45
CA TYR A 39 14.44 2.50 11.86
C TYR A 39 15.02 1.58 10.79
N LYS A 40 14.67 1.82 9.52
CA LYS A 40 15.14 1.02 8.38
C LYS A 40 16.58 1.33 7.98
N GLY A 41 17.11 2.47 8.43
CA GLY A 41 18.47 2.91 8.11
C GLY A 41 18.64 3.24 6.63
N PHE A 42 17.60 3.81 5.99
CA PHE A 42 17.74 4.23 4.60
C PHE A 42 18.69 5.43 4.50
N GLU A 43 19.72 5.30 3.68
CA GLU A 43 20.70 6.38 3.43
C GLU A 43 20.14 7.46 2.51
N ASP A 44 19.30 7.07 1.55
CA ASP A 44 18.61 7.96 0.62
C ASP A 44 17.20 7.42 0.36
N THR A 45 16.21 8.31 0.38
CA THR A 45 14.80 7.99 0.14
C THR A 45 14.03 9.24 -0.29
N VAL A 46 13.02 9.04 -1.13
CA VAL A 46 12.17 10.13 -1.62
C VAL A 46 11.25 10.57 -0.48
N PRO A 47 11.11 11.88 -0.21
CA PRO A 47 10.15 12.34 0.79
C PRO A 47 8.72 12.01 0.38
N ILE A 48 7.82 11.92 1.36
CA ILE A 48 6.38 12.01 1.08
C ILE A 48 6.00 13.49 0.91
N PHE A 49 5.09 13.78 -0.01
CA PHE A 49 4.66 15.12 -0.35
C PHE A 49 3.27 15.40 0.20
N ARG A 50 2.99 16.63 0.64
CA ARG A 50 1.65 16.99 1.16
C ARG A 50 0.61 16.86 0.06
N GLU A 51 0.98 17.23 -1.15
CA GLU A 51 0.14 17.21 -2.34
C GLU A 51 -0.44 15.82 -2.60
N GLU A 52 0.30 14.75 -2.29
CA GLU A 52 -0.16 13.36 -2.44
C GLU A 52 -1.41 13.08 -1.58
N PHE A 53 -1.55 13.76 -0.43
CA PHE A 53 -2.69 13.61 0.49
C PHE A 53 -3.92 14.39 0.04
N GLU A 54 -3.76 15.31 -0.91
CA GLU A 54 -4.82 16.17 -1.44
C GLU A 54 -5.32 15.70 -2.80
N LEU A 55 -4.59 14.77 -3.44
CA LEU A 55 -4.98 14.19 -4.72
C LEU A 55 -6.29 13.39 -4.58
N PRO A 56 -7.31 13.64 -5.42
CA PRO A 56 -8.63 12.99 -5.31
C PRO A 56 -8.63 11.49 -5.63
N HIS A 57 -7.52 10.98 -6.18
CA HIS A 57 -7.32 9.59 -6.52
C HIS A 57 -6.30 8.90 -5.61
N THR A 58 -5.84 9.55 -4.54
CA THR A 58 -5.04 8.91 -3.50
C THR A 58 -5.95 8.41 -2.39
N ASP A 59 -5.72 7.19 -1.94
CA ASP A 59 -6.23 6.70 -0.67
C ASP A 59 -5.08 6.71 0.35
N ILE A 60 -5.35 7.27 1.53
CA ILE A 60 -4.44 7.24 2.67
C ILE A 60 -4.97 6.19 3.64
N ILE A 61 -4.33 5.03 3.70
CA ILE A 61 -4.79 3.89 4.49
C ILE A 61 -3.99 3.87 5.80
N GLY A 62 -4.62 4.24 6.91
CA GLY A 62 -4.00 4.27 8.24
C GLY A 62 -4.24 2.98 9.04
N TYR A 63 -3.20 2.48 9.71
CA TYR A 63 -3.26 1.28 10.56
C TYR A 63 -2.97 1.61 12.02
N TYR A 64 -3.74 1.03 12.92
CA TYR A 64 -3.75 1.40 14.33
C TYR A 64 -3.32 0.28 15.28
N ASP A 65 -2.59 0.66 16.33
CA ASP A 65 -2.38 -0.15 17.55
C ASP A 65 -3.21 0.47 18.69
N GLY A 66 -4.31 -0.21 19.05
CA GLY A 66 -5.36 0.42 19.85
C GLY A 66 -5.91 1.68 19.15
N ASN A 67 -5.71 2.84 19.77
CA ASN A 67 -6.13 4.15 19.26
C ASN A 67 -4.98 4.96 18.63
N GLU A 68 -3.75 4.46 18.63
CA GLU A 68 -2.59 5.15 18.05
C GLU A 68 -2.45 4.77 16.57
N LEU A 69 -2.37 5.78 15.69
CA LEU A 69 -1.97 5.57 14.30
C LEU A 69 -0.48 5.22 14.27
N VAL A 70 -0.14 4.04 13.76
CA VAL A 70 1.23 3.51 13.80
C VAL A 70 1.85 3.26 12.43
N ALA A 71 1.03 3.03 11.41
CA ALA A 71 1.49 2.85 10.03
C ALA A 71 0.50 3.46 9.04
N PHE A 72 0.95 3.73 7.83
CA PHE A 72 0.08 4.14 6.74
C PHE A 72 0.58 3.64 5.37
N THR A 73 -0.33 3.63 4.40
CA THR A 73 -0.04 3.43 2.99
C THR A 73 -0.63 4.58 2.18
N LEU A 74 0.12 5.08 1.19
CA LEU A 74 -0.41 5.88 0.09
C LEU A 74 -0.64 4.96 -1.12
N ALA A 75 -1.86 4.98 -1.65
CA ALA A 75 -2.23 4.18 -2.80
C ALA A 75 -2.97 5.02 -3.85
N TYR A 76 -2.55 4.91 -5.11
CA TYR A 76 -3.10 5.67 -6.22
C TYR A 76 -4.10 4.85 -7.03
N ARG A 77 -5.33 5.34 -7.17
CA ARG A 77 -6.40 4.69 -7.92
C ARG A 77 -6.39 5.14 -9.39
N PHE A 78 -6.28 4.20 -10.31
CA PHE A 78 -6.29 4.44 -11.75
C PHE A 78 -7.54 3.82 -12.38
N LYS A 79 -8.61 4.60 -12.45
CA LYS A 79 -9.92 4.16 -12.96
C LYS A 79 -9.89 3.71 -14.43
N SER A 80 -9.05 4.33 -15.26
CA SER A 80 -8.95 4.04 -16.69
C SER A 80 -8.54 2.60 -16.99
N VAL A 81 -7.83 1.95 -16.06
CA VAL A 81 -7.33 0.58 -16.18
C VAL A 81 -7.81 -0.30 -15.02
N ASN A 82 -8.85 0.16 -14.30
CA ASN A 82 -9.42 -0.48 -13.11
C ASN A 82 -8.37 -1.07 -12.15
N SER A 83 -7.33 -0.30 -11.85
CA SER A 83 -6.19 -0.76 -11.04
C SER A 83 -5.79 0.24 -9.97
N VAL A 84 -5.01 -0.23 -9.00
CA VAL A 84 -4.45 0.60 -7.92
C VAL A 84 -2.95 0.35 -7.78
N TRP A 85 -2.20 1.40 -7.46
CA TRP A 85 -0.75 1.35 -7.24
C TRP A 85 -0.41 1.63 -5.78
N ALA A 86 0.28 0.69 -5.12
CA ALA A 86 0.86 0.87 -3.80
C ALA A 86 2.14 1.69 -3.91
N ASP A 87 2.12 2.94 -3.46
CA ASP A 87 3.26 3.84 -3.61
C ASP A 87 4.17 3.82 -2.38
N GLN A 88 3.70 4.40 -1.27
CA GLN A 88 4.47 4.50 -0.03
C GLN A 88 3.83 3.70 1.08
N PHE A 89 4.65 2.93 1.80
CA PHE A 89 4.26 2.31 3.07
C PHE A 89 5.29 2.69 4.14
N ALA A 90 4.80 3.13 5.30
CA ALA A 90 5.65 3.39 6.46
C ALA A 90 5.00 2.94 7.76
N TRP A 91 5.83 2.49 8.68
CA TRP A 91 5.43 1.98 10.00
C TRP A 91 6.44 2.42 11.05
N ASN A 92 5.96 2.95 12.17
CA ASN A 92 6.82 3.42 13.26
C ASN A 92 7.63 2.33 13.99
N TYR A 93 7.33 1.05 13.76
CA TYR A 93 7.99 -0.10 14.40
C TYR A 93 7.99 -0.13 15.95
N LYS A 94 7.20 0.72 16.63
CA LYS A 94 7.14 0.75 18.11
C LYS A 94 6.72 -0.60 18.69
N ASN A 95 5.80 -1.30 18.02
CA ASN A 95 5.34 -2.64 18.40
C ASN A 95 5.57 -3.68 17.29
N LYS A 96 6.79 -4.18 17.16
CA LYS A 96 7.19 -5.14 16.10
C LYS A 96 6.34 -6.41 16.04
N LYS A 97 5.67 -6.79 17.13
CA LYS A 97 4.78 -7.97 17.20
C LYS A 97 3.55 -7.84 16.30
N LEU A 98 3.16 -6.62 15.94
CA LEU A 98 2.05 -6.39 15.00
C LEU A 98 2.37 -6.91 13.60
N SER A 99 3.65 -6.87 13.21
CA SER A 99 4.14 -7.28 11.89
C SER A 99 3.37 -6.64 10.71
N LEU A 100 3.12 -5.34 10.79
CA LEU A 100 2.21 -4.64 9.88
C LEU A 100 2.62 -4.68 8.42
N GLY A 101 3.91 -4.74 8.08
CA GLY A 101 4.35 -4.74 6.67
C GLY A 101 3.70 -5.84 5.81
N HIS A 102 3.52 -7.06 6.33
CA HIS A 102 2.83 -8.11 5.58
C HIS A 102 1.30 -8.06 5.70
N LYS A 103 0.79 -7.51 6.81
CA LYS A 103 -0.64 -7.41 7.06
C LYS A 103 -1.27 -6.30 6.23
N ALA A 104 -0.54 -5.18 6.05
CA ALA A 104 -0.94 -4.06 5.21
C ALA A 104 -1.16 -4.50 3.77
N ASN A 105 -0.16 -5.11 3.14
CA ASN A 105 -0.29 -5.65 1.77
C ASN A 105 -1.53 -6.54 1.60
N LYS A 106 -1.74 -7.51 2.50
CA LYS A 106 -2.90 -8.42 2.43
C LYS A 106 -4.22 -7.69 2.66
N SER A 107 -4.24 -6.70 3.55
CA SER A 107 -5.40 -5.87 3.83
C SER A 107 -5.77 -5.01 2.64
N GLU A 108 -4.79 -4.37 2.00
CA GLU A 108 -4.97 -3.55 0.79
C GLU A 108 -5.47 -4.39 -0.38
N ILE A 109 -4.90 -5.58 -0.59
CA ILE A 109 -5.39 -6.52 -1.60
C ILE A 109 -6.87 -6.86 -1.35
N ALA A 110 -7.24 -7.17 -0.10
CA ALA A 110 -8.63 -7.47 0.26
C ALA A 110 -9.57 -6.26 0.06
N LEU A 111 -9.13 -5.07 0.49
CA LEU A 111 -9.84 -3.80 0.32
C LEU A 111 -10.12 -3.53 -1.15
N TYR A 112 -9.09 -3.56 -2.00
CA TYR A 112 -9.25 -3.22 -3.42
C TYR A 112 -9.99 -4.30 -4.20
N LYS A 113 -9.88 -5.58 -3.80
CA LYS A 113 -10.77 -6.63 -4.30
C LYS A 113 -12.23 -6.31 -4.01
N ARG A 114 -12.56 -5.98 -2.76
CA ARG A 114 -13.94 -5.63 -2.36
C ARG A 114 -14.46 -4.41 -3.11
N LEU A 115 -13.60 -3.43 -3.38
CA LEU A 115 -13.95 -2.23 -4.13
C LEU A 115 -14.07 -2.47 -5.65
N GLY A 116 -13.81 -3.68 -6.14
CA GLY A 116 -14.05 -4.07 -7.54
C GLY A 116 -12.90 -3.77 -8.50
N TYR A 117 -11.69 -3.52 -7.99
CA TYR A 117 -10.50 -3.37 -8.82
C TYR A 117 -9.99 -4.73 -9.32
N ASP A 118 -9.27 -4.71 -10.45
CA ASP A 118 -8.71 -5.91 -11.07
C ASP A 118 -7.30 -6.20 -10.57
N TYR A 119 -6.48 -5.15 -10.43
CA TYR A 119 -5.07 -5.26 -10.07
C TYR A 119 -4.63 -4.33 -8.95
N TYR A 120 -3.74 -4.85 -8.10
CA TYR A 120 -2.97 -4.07 -7.12
C TYR A 120 -1.48 -4.17 -7.43
N TYR A 121 -0.89 -3.07 -7.87
CA TYR A 121 0.54 -2.98 -8.22
C TYR A 121 1.36 -2.75 -6.97
N LEU A 122 2.43 -3.53 -6.80
CA LEU A 122 3.30 -3.49 -5.62
C LEU A 122 4.68 -2.90 -5.93
N GLY A 123 4.84 -2.18 -7.04
CA GLY A 123 6.15 -1.70 -7.48
C GLY A 123 7.08 -2.85 -7.91
N GLU A 124 8.36 -2.74 -7.56
CA GLU A 124 9.38 -3.72 -7.94
C GLU A 124 9.13 -5.11 -7.33
N SER A 125 9.35 -6.15 -8.14
CA SER A 125 9.27 -7.55 -7.75
C SER A 125 10.31 -7.90 -6.69
N SER A 126 9.92 -8.71 -5.71
CA SER A 126 10.83 -9.30 -4.74
C SER A 126 10.37 -10.70 -4.32
N ASP A 127 11.27 -11.51 -3.78
CA ASP A 127 10.98 -12.88 -3.33
C ASP A 127 9.90 -12.98 -2.26
N TYR A 128 9.68 -11.89 -1.52
CA TYR A 128 8.60 -11.81 -0.56
C TYR A 128 7.24 -11.64 -1.27
N LYS A 129 7.17 -10.75 -2.26
CA LYS A 129 5.93 -10.44 -2.99
C LYS A 129 5.49 -11.61 -3.88
N SER A 130 6.43 -12.39 -4.41
CA SER A 130 6.15 -13.58 -5.24
C SER A 130 5.38 -14.69 -4.52
N LYS A 131 5.31 -14.62 -3.18
CA LYS A 131 4.56 -15.57 -2.34
C LYS A 131 3.12 -15.14 -2.06
N LEU A 132 2.69 -13.99 -2.60
CA LEU A 132 1.31 -13.54 -2.49
C LEU A 132 0.43 -14.25 -3.53
N ASP A 133 -0.81 -14.55 -3.15
CA ASP A 133 -1.80 -15.14 -4.06
C ASP A 133 -2.11 -14.15 -5.19
N GLY A 134 -2.35 -14.66 -6.39
CA GLY A 134 -2.59 -13.84 -7.58
C GLY A 134 -1.37 -13.07 -8.09
N TYR A 135 -0.17 -13.32 -7.56
CA TYR A 135 1.04 -12.65 -8.00
C TYR A 135 1.36 -12.90 -9.48
N GLU A 136 1.74 -11.82 -10.17
CA GLU A 136 2.41 -11.90 -11.47
C GLU A 136 3.40 -10.77 -11.69
N ILE A 137 4.35 -11.01 -12.60
CA ILE A 137 5.17 -9.96 -13.17
C ILE A 137 4.30 -9.15 -14.14
N SER A 138 4.32 -7.83 -14.00
CA SER A 138 3.61 -6.93 -14.90
C SER A 138 4.32 -6.95 -16.26
N ASP A 139 3.65 -7.50 -17.26
CA ASP A 139 4.10 -7.55 -18.65
C ASP A 139 3.35 -6.46 -19.46
N PHE A 140 4.07 -5.42 -19.85
CA PHE A 140 3.51 -4.29 -20.60
C PHE A 140 2.86 -4.75 -21.91
N PHE A 141 3.51 -5.64 -22.65
CA PHE A 141 3.05 -6.05 -23.98
C PHE A 141 1.81 -6.95 -23.92
N LYS A 142 1.63 -7.69 -22.81
CA LYS A 142 0.39 -8.44 -22.57
C LYS A 142 -0.74 -7.56 -22.05
N THR A 143 -0.42 -6.58 -21.20
CA THR A 143 -1.43 -5.73 -20.54
C THR A 143 -2.04 -4.71 -21.49
N TRP A 144 -1.27 -4.15 -22.42
CA TRP A 144 -1.76 -3.15 -23.38
C TRP A 144 -2.79 -3.71 -24.37
N GLN A 145 -2.79 -5.02 -24.62
CA GLN A 145 -3.71 -5.64 -25.59
C GLN A 145 -5.14 -5.83 -25.04
N THR A 146 -5.34 -5.68 -23.72
CA THR A 146 -6.61 -5.96 -23.03
C THR A 146 -7.36 -4.72 -22.56
N THR A 147 -6.80 -3.52 -22.80
CA THR A 147 -7.41 -2.20 -22.54
C THR A 147 -7.77 -1.52 -23.84
#